data_AF-A0A383VTY2-F1
#
_entry.id   AF-A0A383VTY2-F1
#
_cell.length_a   1.000
_cell.length_b   1.000
_cell.length_c   1.000
_cell.angle_alpha   90.00
_cell.angle_beta   90.00
_cell.angle_gamma   90.00
#
_symmetry.space_group_name_H-M   'P 1'
#
loop_
_entity.id
_entity.type
_entity.pdbx_description
1 polymer ?
#
loop_
_entity_poly.entity_id
_entity_poly.type
_entity_poly.pdbx_seq_one_letter_code
_entity_poly.pdbx_strand_id
1 'polypeptide(L)'
;MLSSLDTMGPLLKNAAAWASSNANKVAVGWNAHAETLVDYLISQTAFVSDRYTDAGEVKFNCLSVDQVQLLVLIGQDKAIGQYAASIRNFIRAGGGVIIAAQAWYWSYTNPIARHPNNILTAPLGLVLTGDAFESGFTFAISAPPSQISNAFVAVKCLEDSCLGKKASACYTEDQGQLASMMRSMTRAAEFAPATSAFMTRLATVAARTAWYKGLPPNQLPAAPDAKFFPELPPAGTKALDAARVKIKGTTADSYWQGLGLWAMAGQPVTVTIPQALLRALPVGSAPITLHIGGWTDNIYKDRAEFTRLPEMVRFYTVSSARTVIGSAFGGLIYITLPEGLKLADQTITVTGAIKAPVMTEGMTAKQWAAVLAASPAPWGEVVTSKLVISTPRSSLATVTDPVLK
;
A
#
# COMPACT_ATOMS: atom_id res chain seq x y z
N MET A 1 -33.76 5.55 0.73
CA MET A 1 -32.77 5.97 1.74
C MET A 1 -33.41 6.40 3.07
N LEU A 2 -34.75 6.37 3.23
CA LEU A 2 -35.45 6.78 4.46
C LEU A 2 -35.84 5.60 5.39
N SER A 3 -35.76 4.35 4.93
CA SER A 3 -36.13 3.15 5.72
C SER A 3 -35.06 2.69 6.73
N SER A 4 -33.93 3.41 6.83
CA SER A 4 -32.82 3.10 7.74
C SER A 4 -32.61 4.15 8.83
N LEU A 5 -33.45 5.19 8.90
CA LEU A 5 -33.29 6.25 9.90
C LEU A 5 -33.65 5.76 11.32
N ASP A 6 -34.62 4.86 11.46
CA ASP A 6 -35.06 4.32 12.76
C ASP A 6 -33.94 3.60 13.54
N THR A 7 -32.90 3.09 12.87
CA THR A 7 -31.74 2.48 13.54
C THR A 7 -30.56 3.45 13.75
N MET A 8 -30.57 4.62 13.10
CA MET A 8 -29.53 5.66 13.22
C MET A 8 -29.85 6.75 14.26
N GLY A 9 -31.10 6.84 14.73
CA GLY A 9 -31.54 7.83 15.73
C GLY A 9 -30.63 7.97 16.95
N PRO A 10 -30.25 6.87 17.64
CA PRO A 10 -29.34 6.93 18.78
C PRO A 10 -27.94 7.47 18.45
N LEU A 11 -27.41 7.16 17.25
CA LEU A 11 -26.10 7.64 16.82
C LEU A 11 -26.11 9.16 16.61
N LEU A 12 -27.10 9.67 15.88
CA LEU A 12 -27.20 11.11 15.59
C LEU A 12 -27.45 11.92 16.87
N LYS A 13 -28.27 11.38 17.78
CA LYS A 13 -28.47 11.95 19.13
C LYS A 13 -27.16 12.05 19.91
N ASN A 14 -26.39 10.96 19.97
CA ASN A 14 -25.13 10.94 20.72
C ASN A 14 -24.09 11.88 20.08
N ALA A 15 -24.04 11.95 18.75
CA ALA A 15 -23.19 12.88 18.03
C ALA A 15 -23.53 14.34 18.33
N ALA A 16 -24.82 14.70 18.36
CA ALA A 16 -25.29 16.04 18.71
C ALA A 16 -25.02 16.40 20.18
N ALA A 17 -25.22 15.46 21.10
CA ALA A 17 -24.90 15.66 22.51
C ALA A 17 -23.40 15.91 22.74
N TRP A 18 -22.56 15.15 22.03
CA TRP A 18 -21.11 15.30 22.08
C TRP A 18 -20.64 16.61 21.42
N ALA A 19 -21.11 16.89 20.20
CA ALA A 19 -20.71 18.08 19.44
C ALA A 19 -21.15 19.39 20.13
N SER A 20 -22.28 19.37 20.85
CA SER A 20 -22.75 20.52 21.63
C SER A 20 -22.09 20.66 23.01
N SER A 21 -21.03 19.89 23.30
CA SER A 21 -20.29 19.92 24.57
C SER A 21 -21.17 19.78 25.81
N ASN A 22 -22.30 19.06 25.71
CA ASN A 22 -23.30 18.95 26.78
C ASN A 22 -23.92 20.27 27.26
N ALA A 23 -23.97 21.30 26.41
CA ALA A 23 -24.68 22.53 26.73
C ALA A 23 -26.17 22.29 27.05
N ASN A 24 -26.68 23.03 28.04
CA ASN A 24 -28.05 22.89 28.55
C ASN A 24 -29.13 23.30 27.54
N LYS A 25 -28.81 24.27 26.67
CA LYS A 25 -29.63 24.70 25.53
C LYS A 25 -28.74 24.84 24.30
N VAL A 26 -29.24 24.36 23.17
CA VAL A 26 -28.50 24.21 21.92
C VAL A 26 -29.41 24.65 20.78
N ALA A 27 -29.14 25.83 20.25
CA ALA A 27 -29.69 26.28 18.98
C ALA A 27 -29.00 25.51 17.84
N VAL A 28 -29.80 24.81 17.04
CA VAL A 28 -29.34 23.97 15.92
C VAL A 28 -29.55 24.73 14.62
N GLY A 29 -28.46 25.21 14.02
CA GLY A 29 -28.47 25.80 12.69
C GLY A 29 -28.13 24.78 11.61
N TRP A 30 -28.56 25.03 10.39
CA TRP A 30 -28.33 24.10 9.29
C TRP A 30 -28.15 24.79 7.93
N ASN A 31 -27.61 24.08 6.94
CA ASN A 31 -27.47 24.59 5.57
C ASN A 31 -28.55 24.00 4.65
N ALA A 32 -28.74 24.59 3.46
CA ALA A 32 -29.75 24.14 2.53
C ALA A 32 -29.79 22.60 2.34
N HIS A 33 -30.99 22.03 2.34
CA HIS A 33 -31.28 20.59 2.21
C HIS A 33 -30.98 19.74 3.45
N ALA A 34 -30.54 20.36 4.54
CA ALA A 34 -30.40 19.69 5.83
C ALA A 34 -31.69 19.71 6.67
N GLU A 35 -32.76 20.39 6.22
CA GLU A 35 -33.99 20.56 7.02
C GLU A 35 -34.57 19.21 7.45
N THR A 36 -34.65 18.23 6.54
CA THR A 36 -35.22 16.91 6.87
C THR A 36 -34.39 16.15 7.90
N LEU A 37 -33.06 16.35 7.91
CA LEU A 37 -32.18 15.72 8.91
C LEU A 37 -32.35 16.37 10.28
N VAL A 38 -32.53 17.69 10.31
CA VAL A 38 -32.79 18.45 11.54
C VAL A 38 -34.19 18.18 12.07
N ASP A 39 -35.22 18.17 11.21
CA ASP A 39 -36.59 17.78 11.56
C ASP A 39 -36.63 16.36 12.12
N TYR A 40 -35.89 15.43 11.52
CA TYR A 40 -35.76 14.08 12.07
C TYR A 40 -35.08 14.10 13.44
N LEU A 41 -33.95 14.77 13.58
CA LEU A 41 -33.19 14.85 14.83
C LEU A 41 -34.05 15.47 15.95
N ILE A 42 -34.76 16.55 15.64
CA ILE A 42 -35.65 17.28 16.55
C ILE A 42 -36.97 16.54 16.77
N SER A 43 -37.49 15.71 15.86
CA SER A 43 -38.76 15.01 16.11
C SER A 43 -38.62 13.78 17.03
N GLN A 44 -37.40 13.30 17.30
CA GLN A 44 -37.18 12.21 18.23
C GLN A 44 -37.50 12.66 19.66
N THR A 45 -38.53 12.11 20.30
CA THR A 45 -38.99 12.47 21.65
C THR A 45 -37.90 12.35 22.73
N ALA A 46 -36.91 11.48 22.54
CA ALA A 46 -35.75 11.36 23.42
C ALA A 46 -34.66 12.44 23.18
N PHE A 47 -34.78 13.23 22.12
CA PHE A 47 -33.95 14.38 21.77
C PHE A 47 -34.64 15.71 22.14
N VAL A 48 -35.97 15.77 22.02
CA VAL A 48 -36.81 16.87 22.52
C VAL A 48 -36.98 16.79 24.03
N SER A 49 -36.00 17.28 24.76
CA SER A 49 -36.14 17.56 26.18
C SER A 49 -35.65 18.99 26.45
N ASP A 50 -36.38 20.02 26.01
CA ASP A 50 -36.08 21.47 26.19
C ASP A 50 -34.67 21.95 25.79
N ARG A 51 -33.84 21.05 25.25
CA ARG A 51 -32.40 21.22 25.09
C ARG A 51 -32.04 21.66 23.69
N TYR A 52 -32.73 21.19 22.66
CA TYR A 52 -32.42 21.52 21.27
C TYR A 52 -33.59 22.28 20.64
N THR A 53 -33.28 23.38 19.97
CA THR A 53 -34.25 24.19 19.22
C THR A 53 -33.77 24.40 17.79
N ASP A 54 -34.68 24.27 16.82
CA ASP A 54 -34.37 24.62 15.44
C ASP A 54 -34.14 26.14 15.33
N ALA A 55 -32.95 26.53 14.90
CA ALA A 55 -32.59 27.92 14.63
C ALA A 55 -32.71 28.28 13.15
N GLY A 56 -33.12 27.32 12.31
CA GLY A 56 -33.32 27.49 10.88
C GLY A 56 -32.03 27.46 10.05
N GLU A 57 -32.20 27.77 8.77
CA GLU A 57 -31.09 27.86 7.82
C GLU A 57 -30.16 29.02 8.20
N VAL A 58 -28.86 28.74 8.32
CA VAL A 58 -27.83 29.75 8.63
C VAL A 58 -27.00 30.10 7.41
N LYS A 59 -26.63 31.39 7.29
CA LYS A 59 -25.64 31.84 6.31
C LYS A 59 -24.24 31.80 6.93
N PHE A 60 -23.29 31.21 6.21
CA PHE A 60 -21.94 30.97 6.73
C PHE A 60 -21.06 32.24 6.84
N ASN A 61 -21.48 33.35 6.26
CA ASN A 61 -20.75 34.62 6.31
C ASN A 61 -20.77 35.30 7.69
N CYS A 62 -21.75 34.98 8.53
CA CYS A 62 -21.95 35.60 9.85
C CYS A 62 -22.14 34.57 10.97
N LEU A 63 -21.50 33.40 10.85
CA LEU A 63 -21.58 32.33 11.85
C LEU A 63 -21.04 32.76 13.22
N SER A 64 -21.86 32.64 14.27
CA SER A 64 -21.47 32.88 15.67
C SER A 64 -22.04 31.82 16.60
N VAL A 65 -21.25 31.46 17.62
CA VAL A 65 -21.66 30.56 18.71
C VAL A 65 -22.74 31.15 19.61
N ASP A 66 -22.95 32.48 19.55
CA ASP A 66 -24.04 33.15 20.27
C ASP A 66 -25.41 32.86 19.65
N GLN A 67 -25.43 32.62 18.33
CA GLN A 67 -26.65 32.38 17.56
C GLN A 67 -26.99 30.88 17.46
N VAL A 68 -25.97 30.05 17.25
CA VAL A 68 -26.12 28.61 17.08
C VAL A 68 -24.98 27.88 17.79
N GLN A 69 -25.29 26.82 18.54
CA GLN A 69 -24.28 26.03 19.23
C GLN A 69 -23.93 24.74 18.47
N LEU A 70 -24.81 24.30 17.58
CA LEU A 70 -24.62 23.12 16.74
C LEU A 70 -25.00 23.43 15.30
N LEU A 71 -24.12 23.06 14.36
CA LEU A 71 -24.41 23.05 12.93
C LEU A 71 -24.63 21.64 12.42
N VAL A 72 -25.72 21.43 11.68
CA VAL A 72 -25.99 20.20 10.95
C VAL A 72 -25.85 20.49 9.45
N LEU A 73 -24.91 19.80 8.81
CA LEU A 73 -24.50 20.08 7.44
C LEU A 73 -24.74 18.89 6.50
N ILE A 74 -25.33 19.14 5.34
CA ILE A 74 -25.26 18.25 4.18
C ILE A 74 -23.99 18.57 3.40
N GLY A 75 -23.01 17.67 3.49
CA GLY A 75 -21.64 17.90 3.03
C GLY A 75 -21.42 18.01 1.53
N GLN A 76 -22.46 17.82 0.72
CA GLN A 76 -22.43 18.02 -0.74
C GLN A 76 -22.51 19.51 -1.11
N ASP A 77 -22.92 20.37 -0.19
CA ASP A 77 -23.05 21.80 -0.43
C ASP A 77 -21.67 22.46 -0.64
N LYS A 78 -21.49 23.06 -1.82
CA LYS A 78 -20.27 23.78 -2.20
C LYS A 78 -19.99 24.97 -1.28
N ALA A 79 -21.03 25.56 -0.66
CA ALA A 79 -20.87 26.66 0.28
C ALA A 79 -20.00 26.26 1.49
N ILE A 80 -20.00 24.98 1.89
CA ILE A 80 -19.13 24.49 2.97
C ILE A 80 -17.65 24.70 2.62
N GLY A 81 -17.26 24.40 1.38
CA GLY A 81 -15.90 24.63 0.88
C GLY A 81 -15.60 26.12 0.73
N GLN A 82 -16.54 26.90 0.19
CA GLN A 82 -16.39 28.35 -0.01
C GLN A 82 -16.20 29.11 1.31
N TYR A 83 -16.95 28.76 2.34
CA TYR A 83 -16.95 29.41 3.66
C TYR A 83 -16.20 28.59 4.72
N ALA A 84 -15.34 27.67 4.31
CA ALA A 84 -14.62 26.76 5.20
C ALA A 84 -13.83 27.50 6.29
N ALA A 85 -13.30 28.69 6.01
CA ALA A 85 -12.62 29.51 7.01
C ALA A 85 -13.55 29.99 8.14
N SER A 86 -14.74 30.49 7.79
CA SER A 86 -15.76 30.92 8.76
C SER A 86 -16.25 29.75 9.61
N ILE A 87 -16.53 28.60 8.98
CA ILE A 87 -16.95 27.39 9.72
C ILE A 87 -15.83 26.89 10.65
N ARG A 88 -14.55 26.93 10.24
CA ARG A 88 -13.43 26.63 11.15
C ARG A 88 -13.33 27.61 12.31
N ASN A 89 -13.59 28.90 12.08
CA ASN A 89 -13.58 29.89 13.17
C ASN A 89 -14.70 29.62 14.17
N PHE A 90 -15.89 29.24 13.68
CA PHE A 90 -16.99 28.78 14.51
C PHE A 90 -16.62 27.56 15.37
N ILE A 91 -15.98 26.55 14.77
CA ILE A 91 -15.48 25.37 15.50
C ILE A 91 -14.48 25.78 16.58
N ARG A 92 -13.52 26.66 16.25
CA ARG A 92 -12.53 27.18 17.22
C ARG A 92 -13.16 27.96 18.37
N ALA A 93 -14.29 28.62 18.13
CA ALA A 93 -15.06 29.33 19.15
C ALA A 93 -15.89 28.40 20.07
N GLY A 94 -15.84 27.08 19.86
CA GLY A 94 -16.55 26.08 20.65
C GLY A 94 -17.84 25.57 20.01
N GLY A 95 -18.14 25.98 18.77
CA GLY A 95 -19.31 25.52 18.04
C GLY A 95 -19.19 24.06 17.57
N GLY A 96 -20.23 23.27 17.77
CA GLY A 96 -20.31 21.88 17.31
C GLY A 96 -20.71 21.77 15.84
N VAL A 97 -20.19 20.77 15.14
CA VAL A 97 -20.57 20.50 13.73
C VAL A 97 -20.81 19.01 13.52
N ILE A 98 -21.94 18.67 12.92
CA ILE A 98 -22.26 17.36 12.36
C ILE A 98 -22.34 17.49 10.85
N ILE A 99 -21.67 16.59 10.13
CA ILE A 99 -21.67 16.57 8.68
C ILE A 99 -22.12 15.21 8.19
N ALA A 100 -23.18 15.17 7.40
CA ALA A 100 -23.61 13.98 6.67
C ALA A 100 -23.21 14.13 5.20
N ALA A 101 -22.56 13.10 4.63
CA ALA A 101 -22.11 13.18 3.24
C ALA A 101 -21.95 11.82 2.56
N GLN A 102 -22.14 11.80 1.24
CA GLN A 102 -21.86 10.67 0.35
C GLN A 102 -20.55 10.88 -0.40
N ALA A 103 -19.43 10.86 0.33
CA ALA A 103 -18.09 11.10 -0.23
C ALA A 103 -17.71 10.09 -1.33
N TRP A 104 -18.20 8.84 -1.23
CA TRP A 104 -18.01 7.81 -2.23
C TRP A 104 -18.66 8.15 -3.58
N TYR A 105 -19.89 8.68 -3.57
CA TYR A 105 -20.62 9.03 -4.78
C TYR A 105 -19.96 10.21 -5.50
N TRP A 106 -19.51 11.21 -4.74
CA TRP A 106 -18.72 12.32 -5.27
C TRP A 106 -17.49 11.84 -6.05
N SER A 107 -16.82 10.82 -5.52
CA SER A 107 -15.56 10.28 -6.05
C SER A 107 -15.71 9.56 -7.39
N TYR A 108 -16.94 9.27 -7.83
CA TYR A 108 -17.19 8.68 -9.16
C TYR A 108 -16.81 9.62 -10.31
N THR A 109 -16.92 10.93 -10.11
CA THR A 109 -16.71 11.92 -11.18
C THR A 109 -15.84 13.10 -10.76
N ASN A 110 -15.46 13.20 -9.49
CA ASN A 110 -14.69 14.31 -8.95
C ASN A 110 -13.53 13.84 -8.05
N PRO A 111 -12.37 14.51 -8.07
CA PRO A 111 -11.31 14.25 -7.10
C PRO A 111 -11.81 14.47 -5.66
N ILE A 112 -11.53 13.51 -4.78
CA ILE A 112 -11.98 13.54 -3.38
C ILE A 112 -11.34 14.70 -2.60
N ALA A 113 -10.13 15.13 -2.98
CA ALA A 113 -9.48 16.36 -2.50
C ALA A 113 -10.33 17.63 -2.65
N ARG A 114 -11.24 17.67 -3.64
CA ARG A 114 -12.12 18.82 -3.91
C ARG A 114 -13.49 18.73 -3.24
N HIS A 115 -13.76 17.66 -2.50
CA HIS A 115 -15.02 17.55 -1.77
C HIS A 115 -15.15 18.71 -0.76
N PRO A 116 -16.29 19.42 -0.67
CA PRO A 116 -16.46 20.57 0.23
C PRO A 116 -16.04 20.30 1.68
N ASN A 117 -16.41 19.14 2.20
CA ASN A 117 -15.95 18.67 3.51
C ASN A 117 -14.43 18.57 3.64
N ASN A 118 -13.71 18.04 2.65
CA ASN A 118 -12.25 17.93 2.75
C ASN A 118 -11.57 19.31 2.75
N ILE A 119 -12.14 20.30 2.03
CA ILE A 119 -11.70 21.70 2.10
C ILE A 119 -11.91 22.26 3.52
N LEU A 120 -12.99 21.87 4.20
CA LEU A 120 -13.30 22.25 5.58
C LEU A 120 -12.40 21.53 6.60
N THR A 121 -12.34 20.20 6.56
CA THR A 121 -11.86 19.35 7.65
C THR A 121 -10.39 18.93 7.52
N ALA A 122 -9.80 18.91 6.32
CA ALA A 122 -8.41 18.49 6.16
C ALA A 122 -7.43 19.39 6.95
N PRO A 123 -7.61 20.73 7.01
CA PRO A 123 -6.81 21.59 7.90
C PRO A 123 -6.99 21.31 9.40
N LEU A 124 -8.03 20.57 9.78
CA LEU A 124 -8.28 20.10 11.16
C LEU A 124 -7.70 18.71 11.42
N GLY A 125 -7.02 18.11 10.43
CA GLY A 125 -6.46 16.76 10.53
C GLY A 125 -7.47 15.63 10.28
N LEU A 126 -8.65 15.96 9.73
CA LEU A 126 -9.71 14.99 9.42
C LEU A 126 -10.01 14.98 7.93
N VAL A 127 -9.94 13.81 7.31
CA VAL A 127 -10.11 13.64 5.86
C VAL A 127 -11.11 12.53 5.58
N LEU A 128 -12.03 12.79 4.65
CA LEU A 128 -12.93 11.80 4.08
C LEU A 128 -12.28 11.14 2.87
N THR A 129 -12.36 9.82 2.79
CA THR A 129 -11.97 9.06 1.61
C THR A 129 -13.18 8.84 0.68
N GLY A 130 -12.89 8.50 -0.58
CA GLY A 130 -13.90 8.10 -1.55
C GLY A 130 -14.32 6.64 -1.44
N ASP A 131 -13.74 5.90 -0.49
CA ASP A 131 -14.03 4.48 -0.32
C ASP A 131 -15.37 4.30 0.40
N ALA A 132 -16.11 3.27 0.00
CA ALA A 132 -17.30 2.82 0.71
C ALA A 132 -16.98 1.54 1.48
N PHE A 133 -17.62 1.36 2.63
CA PHE A 133 -17.60 0.07 3.33
C PHE A 133 -18.62 -0.88 2.69
N GLU A 134 -18.27 -2.16 2.61
CA GLU A 134 -19.21 -3.21 2.20
C GLU A 134 -20.29 -3.42 3.28
N SER A 135 -21.46 -3.90 2.86
CA SER A 135 -22.58 -4.21 3.77
C SER A 135 -22.20 -5.31 4.77
N GLY A 136 -22.73 -5.23 6.00
CA GLY A 136 -22.56 -6.28 7.03
C GLY A 136 -21.49 -5.98 8.09
N PHE A 137 -20.87 -4.80 8.06
CA PHE A 137 -19.94 -4.38 9.10
C PHE A 137 -20.68 -3.89 10.35
N THR A 138 -20.26 -4.36 11.53
CA THR A 138 -20.72 -3.87 12.83
C THR A 138 -19.61 -3.07 13.50
N PHE A 139 -19.90 -1.83 13.88
CA PHE A 139 -18.97 -1.05 14.71
C PHE A 139 -19.03 -1.57 16.14
N ALA A 140 -17.93 -2.16 16.61
CA ALA A 140 -17.77 -2.47 18.03
C ALA A 140 -17.62 -1.16 18.81
N ILE A 141 -18.71 -0.68 19.40
CA ILE A 141 -18.73 0.54 20.23
C ILE A 141 -18.10 0.35 21.62
N SER A 142 -17.65 -0.87 21.94
CA SER A 142 -17.06 -1.23 23.23
C SER A 142 -15.58 -0.88 23.36
N ALA A 143 -14.91 -0.50 22.26
CA ALA A 143 -13.50 -0.12 22.26
C ALA A 143 -13.28 1.14 21.40
N PRO A 144 -12.29 1.98 21.76
CA PRO A 144 -11.93 3.12 20.93
C PRO A 144 -11.45 2.64 19.54
N PRO A 145 -11.63 3.45 18.49
CA PRO A 145 -11.11 3.14 17.17
C PRO A 145 -9.61 2.86 17.20
N SER A 146 -9.18 1.94 16.34
CA SER A 146 -7.76 1.61 16.22
C SER A 146 -6.95 2.87 15.89
N GLN A 147 -5.86 3.08 16.65
CA GLN A 147 -4.97 4.22 16.45
C GLN A 147 -4.25 4.17 15.09
N ILE A 148 -4.25 3.02 14.41
CA ILE A 148 -3.66 2.88 13.06
C ILE A 148 -4.46 3.62 12.00
N SER A 149 -5.70 4.03 12.29
CA SER A 149 -6.48 4.92 11.41
C SER A 149 -5.96 6.36 11.44
N ASN A 150 -5.15 6.73 12.44
CA ASN A 150 -4.40 7.98 12.41
C ASN A 150 -3.16 7.79 11.52
N ALA A 151 -3.11 8.47 10.38
CA ALA A 151 -2.05 8.29 9.39
C ALA A 151 -0.63 8.55 9.93
N PHE A 152 -0.44 9.50 10.85
CA PHE A 152 0.87 9.77 11.44
C PHE A 152 1.32 8.65 12.38
N VAL A 153 0.39 8.10 13.17
CA VAL A 153 0.62 6.90 13.99
C VAL A 153 0.85 5.68 13.11
N ALA A 154 0.12 5.55 11.99
CA ALA A 154 0.29 4.47 11.02
C ALA A 154 1.72 4.44 10.44
N VAL A 155 2.30 5.59 10.09
CA VAL A 155 3.71 5.67 9.65
C VAL A 155 4.65 5.14 10.73
N LYS A 156 4.43 5.52 11.99
CA LYS A 156 5.24 5.01 13.11
C LYS A 156 5.10 3.51 13.29
N CYS A 157 3.86 3.00 13.28
CA CYS A 157 3.61 1.60 13.54
C CYS A 157 4.10 0.72 12.41
N LEU A 158 3.97 1.17 11.16
CA LEU A 158 4.60 0.51 10.02
C LEU A 158 6.12 0.52 10.18
N GLU A 159 6.74 1.67 10.49
CA GLU A 159 8.18 1.76 10.67
C GLU A 159 8.70 0.83 11.78
N ASP A 160 8.06 0.80 12.95
CA ASP A 160 8.45 -0.08 14.06
C ASP A 160 8.26 -1.56 13.72
N SER A 161 7.19 -1.91 13.01
CA SER A 161 6.91 -3.26 12.51
C SER A 161 7.94 -3.71 11.48
N CYS A 162 8.24 -2.84 10.53
CA CYS A 162 9.28 -3.02 9.53
C CYS A 162 10.64 -3.17 10.18
N LEU A 163 11.02 -2.34 11.14
CA LEU A 163 12.31 -2.42 11.84
C LEU A 163 12.41 -3.57 12.85
N GLY A 164 11.38 -4.41 12.99
CA GLY A 164 11.44 -5.56 13.91
C GLY A 164 11.40 -5.17 15.40
N LYS A 165 10.90 -3.98 15.75
CA LYS A 165 10.90 -3.48 17.14
C LYS A 165 9.80 -4.12 17.98
N LYS A 166 9.95 -5.41 18.30
CA LYS A 166 8.96 -6.23 19.03
C LYS A 166 8.49 -5.67 20.37
N ALA A 167 9.30 -4.83 21.03
CA ALA A 167 8.94 -4.18 22.29
C ALA A 167 8.02 -2.94 22.11
N SER A 168 7.82 -2.46 20.88
CA SER A 168 6.96 -1.32 20.60
C SER A 168 5.49 -1.72 20.65
N ALA A 169 4.65 -0.93 21.31
CA ALA A 169 3.18 -1.09 21.26
C ALA A 169 2.60 -0.93 19.84
N CYS A 170 3.40 -0.41 18.91
CA CYS A 170 3.07 -0.23 17.50
C CYS A 170 3.43 -1.44 16.62
N TYR A 171 4.15 -2.42 17.16
CA TYR A 171 4.65 -3.57 16.41
C TYR A 171 3.53 -4.55 16.06
N THR A 172 3.47 -4.97 14.80
CA THR A 172 2.60 -6.06 14.36
C THR A 172 3.22 -6.84 13.21
N GLU A 173 2.83 -8.11 13.08
CA GLU A 173 3.11 -8.94 11.90
C GLU A 173 1.81 -9.32 11.17
N ASP A 174 0.66 -8.83 11.65
CA ASP A 174 -0.64 -9.06 11.03
C ASP A 174 -0.75 -8.30 9.69
N GLN A 175 -0.94 -9.04 8.61
CA GLN A 175 -1.01 -8.49 7.26
C GLN A 175 -2.20 -7.53 7.07
N GLY A 176 -3.33 -7.79 7.76
CA GLY A 176 -4.50 -6.92 7.70
C GLY A 176 -4.26 -5.55 8.34
N GLN A 177 -3.57 -5.52 9.47
CA GLN A 177 -3.14 -4.30 10.15
C GLN A 177 -2.10 -3.53 9.33
N LEU A 178 -1.08 -4.21 8.79
CA LEU A 178 -0.08 -3.58 7.93
C LEU A 178 -0.73 -2.95 6.70
N ALA A 179 -1.64 -3.67 6.04
CA ALA A 179 -2.41 -3.14 4.92
C ALA A 179 -3.25 -1.92 5.33
N SER A 180 -3.88 -1.95 6.51
CA SER A 180 -4.66 -0.81 7.03
C SER A 180 -3.80 0.41 7.33
N MET A 181 -2.58 0.21 7.86
CA MET A 181 -1.61 1.29 8.06
C MET A 181 -1.23 1.92 6.71
N MET A 182 -0.89 1.09 5.71
CA MET A 182 -0.53 1.56 4.38
C MET A 182 -1.67 2.31 3.68
N ARG A 183 -2.91 1.82 3.80
CA ARG A 183 -4.11 2.55 3.35
C ARG A 183 -4.21 3.91 4.02
N SER A 184 -4.19 3.96 5.35
CA SER A 184 -4.34 5.20 6.11
C SER A 184 -3.30 6.25 5.72
N MET A 185 -2.04 5.85 5.58
CA MET A 185 -0.97 6.74 5.12
C MET A 185 -1.20 7.23 3.69
N THR A 186 -1.51 6.34 2.75
CA THR A 186 -1.58 6.73 1.35
C THR A 186 -2.78 7.64 1.09
N ARG A 187 -3.91 7.38 1.76
CA ARG A 187 -5.07 8.27 1.73
C ARG A 187 -4.77 9.63 2.34
N ALA A 188 -4.06 9.71 3.46
CA ALA A 188 -3.69 10.99 4.05
C ALA A 188 -2.67 11.78 3.22
N ALA A 189 -1.77 11.10 2.51
CA ALA A 189 -0.73 11.74 1.69
C ALA A 189 -1.29 12.60 0.55
N GLU A 190 -2.48 12.28 0.03
CA GLU A 190 -3.17 13.09 -0.98
C GLU A 190 -3.53 14.50 -0.46
N PHE A 191 -3.71 14.66 0.85
CA PHE A 191 -4.22 15.89 1.47
C PHE A 191 -3.19 16.60 2.34
N ALA A 192 -2.13 15.89 2.76
CA ALA A 192 -1.13 16.44 3.65
C ALA A 192 -0.27 17.50 2.93
N PRO A 193 -0.02 18.68 3.55
CA PRO A 193 0.93 19.63 3.01
C PRO A 193 2.30 18.99 2.82
N ALA A 194 2.97 19.29 1.69
CA ALA A 194 4.27 18.71 1.35
C ALA A 194 5.34 18.93 2.44
N THR A 195 5.24 20.03 3.20
CA THR A 195 6.15 20.38 4.30
C THR A 195 5.73 19.83 5.66
N SER A 196 4.65 19.06 5.74
CA SER A 196 4.17 18.50 7.00
C SER A 196 5.14 17.47 7.59
N ALA A 197 5.12 17.32 8.92
CA ALA A 197 5.88 16.27 9.60
C ALA A 197 5.49 14.87 9.12
N PHE A 198 4.21 14.67 8.76
CA PHE A 198 3.72 13.44 8.14
C PHE A 198 4.44 13.15 6.81
N MET A 199 4.45 14.11 5.87
CA MET A 199 5.12 13.92 4.57
C MET A 199 6.63 13.75 4.73
N THR A 200 7.25 14.47 5.67
CA THR A 200 8.67 14.30 5.99
C THR A 200 8.98 12.87 6.45
N ARG A 201 8.14 12.31 7.33
CA ARG A 201 8.32 10.94 7.83
C ARG A 201 7.97 9.87 6.79
N LEU A 202 6.98 10.11 5.95
CA LEU A 202 6.69 9.22 4.82
C LEU A 202 7.86 9.20 3.83
N ALA A 203 8.49 10.37 3.60
CA ALA A 203 9.67 10.48 2.74
C ALA A 203 10.88 9.74 3.32
N THR A 204 11.07 9.63 4.64
CA THR A 204 12.17 8.82 5.21
C THR A 204 11.99 7.33 4.97
N VAL A 205 10.75 6.83 4.96
CA VAL A 205 10.44 5.45 4.55
C VAL A 205 10.77 5.25 3.07
N ALA A 206 10.42 6.21 2.20
CA ALA A 206 10.75 6.16 0.78
C ALA A 206 12.27 6.31 0.51
N ALA A 207 12.99 7.14 1.26
CA ALA A 207 14.43 7.33 1.11
C ALA A 207 15.24 6.04 1.36
N ARG A 208 14.67 5.09 2.10
CA ARG A 208 15.28 3.80 2.38
C ARG A 208 15.52 2.96 1.13
N THR A 209 14.58 2.95 0.18
CA THR A 209 14.74 2.19 -1.08
C THR A 209 15.84 2.80 -1.93
N ALA A 210 15.92 4.13 -2.00
CA ALA A 210 16.99 4.86 -2.67
C ALA A 210 18.36 4.60 -2.01
N TRP A 211 18.42 4.58 -0.67
CA TRP A 211 19.63 4.23 0.07
C TRP A 211 20.11 2.80 -0.26
N TYR A 212 19.22 1.81 -0.22
CA TYR A 212 19.56 0.43 -0.61
C TYR A 212 20.07 0.32 -2.05
N LYS A 213 19.46 1.05 -2.99
CA LYS A 213 19.91 1.07 -4.39
C LYS A 213 21.32 1.64 -4.55
N GLY A 214 21.71 2.59 -3.70
CA GLY A 214 23.04 3.22 -3.72
C GLY A 214 24.15 2.37 -3.11
N LEU A 215 23.85 1.42 -2.23
CA LEU A 215 24.87 0.62 -1.53
C LEU A 215 25.48 -0.46 -2.42
N PRO A 216 26.81 -0.69 -2.39
CA PRO A 216 27.44 -1.84 -3.02
C PRO A 216 26.81 -3.18 -2.57
N PRO A 217 26.69 -4.20 -3.44
CA PRO A 217 26.06 -5.47 -3.07
C PRO A 217 26.63 -6.17 -1.83
N ASN A 218 27.93 -6.02 -1.56
CA ASN A 218 28.61 -6.57 -0.39
C ASN A 218 28.42 -5.75 0.90
N GLN A 219 27.74 -4.61 0.82
CA GLN A 219 27.43 -3.73 1.95
C GLN A 219 25.92 -3.61 2.19
N LEU A 220 25.10 -4.37 1.46
CA LEU A 220 23.65 -4.35 1.60
C LEU A 220 23.25 -4.97 2.94
N PRO A 221 22.49 -4.26 3.79
CA PRO A 221 21.78 -4.93 4.88
C PRO A 221 20.58 -5.69 4.33
N ALA A 222 20.12 -6.71 5.06
CA ALA A 222 18.79 -7.25 4.84
C ALA A 222 17.75 -6.20 5.24
N ALA A 223 16.92 -5.79 4.29
CA ALA A 223 15.81 -4.90 4.56
C ALA A 223 14.85 -5.59 5.51
N PRO A 224 14.44 -4.94 6.60
CA PRO A 224 13.62 -5.62 7.59
C PRO A 224 12.16 -5.74 7.09
N ASP A 225 11.81 -5.00 6.03
CA ASP A 225 10.59 -5.14 5.22
C ASP A 225 10.54 -6.43 4.37
N ALA A 226 11.69 -7.07 4.12
CA ALA A 226 11.79 -8.26 3.25
C ALA A 226 10.94 -9.43 3.75
N LYS A 227 10.70 -9.52 5.07
CA LYS A 227 9.86 -10.56 5.68
C LYS A 227 8.38 -10.46 5.29
N PHE A 228 7.92 -9.26 4.92
CA PHE A 228 6.54 -9.03 4.50
C PHE A 228 6.38 -9.17 2.99
N PHE A 229 7.30 -8.59 2.23
CA PHE A 229 7.38 -8.75 0.79
C PHE A 229 8.84 -8.61 0.34
N PRO A 230 9.36 -9.49 -0.53
CA PRO A 230 8.71 -10.66 -1.14
C PRO A 230 8.73 -11.92 -0.25
N GLU A 231 8.81 -11.75 1.07
CA GLU A 231 9.02 -12.78 2.09
C GLU A 231 10.47 -13.28 2.16
N LEU A 232 10.82 -13.89 3.30
CA LEU A 232 12.13 -14.48 3.53
C LEU A 232 12.06 -16.01 3.36
N PRO A 233 13.12 -16.66 2.84
CA PRO A 233 13.21 -18.11 2.89
C PRO A 233 13.24 -18.61 4.35
N PRO A 234 12.97 -19.91 4.60
CA PRO A 234 13.04 -20.49 5.94
C PRO A 234 14.36 -20.15 6.67
N ALA A 235 14.27 -19.88 7.96
CA ALA A 235 15.43 -19.58 8.78
C ALA A 235 16.48 -20.71 8.71
N GLY A 236 17.76 -20.34 8.61
CA GLY A 236 18.86 -21.30 8.47
C GLY A 236 19.09 -21.84 7.05
N THR A 237 18.33 -21.38 6.05
CA THR A 237 18.60 -21.68 4.64
C THR A 237 20.02 -21.26 4.26
N LYS A 238 20.78 -22.17 3.64
CA LYS A 238 22.15 -21.93 3.18
C LYS A 238 22.18 -21.70 1.67
N ALA A 239 23.04 -20.79 1.23
CA ALA A 239 23.32 -20.59 -0.18
C ALA A 239 23.96 -21.84 -0.80
N LEU A 240 23.75 -22.02 -2.10
CA LEU A 240 24.48 -23.00 -2.90
C LEU A 240 25.93 -22.56 -3.07
N ASP A 241 26.86 -23.52 -3.04
CA ASP A 241 28.27 -23.27 -3.39
C ASP A 241 28.38 -22.75 -4.83
N ALA A 242 27.67 -23.41 -5.75
CA ALA A 242 27.50 -22.98 -7.13
C ALA A 242 26.27 -23.61 -7.78
N ALA A 243 25.60 -22.86 -8.64
CA ALA A 243 24.56 -23.32 -9.55
C ALA A 243 25.00 -23.06 -10.99
N ARG A 244 24.91 -24.09 -11.84
CA ARG A 244 25.12 -23.94 -13.28
C ARG A 244 23.77 -23.78 -13.96
N VAL A 245 23.55 -22.64 -14.61
CA VAL A 245 22.27 -22.30 -15.22
C VAL A 245 22.47 -22.14 -16.72
N LYS A 246 21.62 -22.80 -17.51
CA LYS A 246 21.61 -22.64 -18.97
C LYS A 246 20.84 -21.38 -19.33
N ILE A 247 21.42 -20.54 -20.17
CA ILE A 247 20.79 -19.35 -20.74
C ILE A 247 20.67 -19.51 -22.25
N LYS A 248 19.62 -18.95 -22.85
CA LYS A 248 19.44 -19.04 -24.30
C LYS A 248 20.60 -18.37 -25.02
N GLY A 249 21.09 -19.01 -26.06
CA GLY A 249 22.08 -18.43 -26.97
C GLY A 249 21.45 -17.68 -28.16
N THR A 250 20.16 -17.91 -28.40
CA THR A 250 19.42 -17.30 -29.52
C THR A 250 18.25 -16.48 -29.02
N THR A 251 18.15 -15.22 -29.47
CA THR A 251 17.11 -14.27 -29.06
C THR A 251 16.51 -13.58 -30.28
N ALA A 252 15.18 -13.62 -30.39
CA ALA A 252 14.45 -12.86 -31.42
C ALA A 252 14.31 -11.40 -30.99
N ASP A 253 13.88 -11.19 -29.74
CA ASP A 253 13.74 -9.89 -29.09
C ASP A 253 14.53 -9.86 -27.76
N SER A 254 14.69 -8.68 -27.19
CA SER A 254 15.17 -8.52 -25.82
C SER A 254 14.16 -9.11 -24.85
N TYR A 255 14.56 -10.10 -24.06
CA TYR A 255 13.69 -10.76 -23.08
C TYR A 255 14.41 -11.06 -21.77
N TRP A 256 13.65 -11.20 -20.68
CA TRP A 256 14.16 -11.60 -19.38
C TRP A 256 14.04 -13.11 -19.21
N GLN A 257 15.14 -13.75 -18.87
CA GLN A 257 15.16 -15.16 -18.49
C GLN A 257 15.32 -15.28 -16.97
N GLY A 258 14.35 -15.92 -16.31
CA GLY A 258 14.50 -16.35 -14.93
C GLY A 258 15.58 -17.43 -14.81
N LEU A 259 16.44 -17.32 -13.78
CA LEU A 259 17.54 -18.26 -13.57
C LEU A 259 17.14 -19.47 -12.72
N GLY A 260 15.89 -19.53 -12.22
CA GLY A 260 15.46 -20.53 -11.23
C GLY A 260 16.19 -20.41 -9.89
N LEU A 261 16.69 -19.21 -9.59
CA LEU A 261 17.48 -18.90 -8.41
C LEU A 261 16.92 -17.68 -7.70
N TRP A 262 17.20 -17.61 -6.40
CA TRP A 262 16.78 -16.54 -5.52
C TRP A 262 17.98 -15.94 -4.79
N ALA A 263 18.07 -14.61 -4.82
CA ALA A 263 19.00 -13.84 -4.01
C ALA A 263 18.41 -13.64 -2.61
N MET A 264 19.14 -14.00 -1.56
CA MET A 264 18.70 -13.75 -0.19
C MET A 264 18.86 -12.27 0.16
N ALA A 265 17.94 -11.74 0.98
CA ALA A 265 17.96 -10.36 1.44
C ALA A 265 19.30 -9.99 2.09
N GLY A 266 19.94 -8.93 1.60
CA GLY A 266 21.22 -8.41 2.09
C GLY A 266 22.44 -9.28 1.76
N GLN A 267 22.28 -10.39 1.04
CA GLN A 267 23.39 -11.29 0.72
C GLN A 267 23.85 -11.06 -0.73
N PRO A 268 25.17 -10.95 -0.98
CA PRO A 268 25.68 -10.81 -2.33
C PRO A 268 25.58 -12.14 -3.10
N VAL A 269 25.27 -12.03 -4.39
CA VAL A 269 25.29 -13.12 -5.36
C VAL A 269 26.37 -12.81 -6.40
N THR A 270 27.21 -13.79 -6.73
CA THR A 270 28.16 -13.66 -7.83
C THR A 270 27.64 -14.40 -9.04
N VAL A 271 27.54 -13.72 -10.17
CA VAL A 271 27.22 -14.30 -11.47
C VAL A 271 28.47 -14.27 -12.35
N THR A 272 28.87 -15.45 -12.82
CA THR A 272 30.01 -15.63 -13.73
C THR A 272 29.50 -16.01 -15.11
N ILE A 273 29.64 -15.09 -16.06
CA ILE A 273 29.28 -15.24 -17.46
C ILE A 273 30.53 -15.62 -18.27
N PRO A 274 30.45 -16.61 -19.18
CA PRO A 274 31.57 -16.97 -20.04
C PRO A 274 32.12 -15.76 -20.82
N GLN A 275 33.43 -15.54 -20.75
CA GLN A 275 34.10 -14.44 -21.48
C GLN A 275 33.84 -14.53 -23.00
N ALA A 276 33.72 -15.76 -23.52
CA ALA A 276 33.39 -15.99 -24.93
C ALA A 276 32.04 -15.39 -25.32
N LEU A 277 31.01 -15.47 -24.45
CA LEU A 277 29.72 -14.83 -24.70
C LEU A 277 29.85 -13.31 -24.74
N LEU A 278 30.57 -12.72 -23.80
CA LEU A 278 30.77 -11.26 -23.76
C LEU A 278 31.52 -10.74 -25.01
N ARG A 279 32.45 -11.52 -25.55
CA ARG A 279 33.17 -11.19 -26.79
C ARG A 279 32.35 -11.43 -28.05
N ALA A 280 31.37 -12.32 -28.00
CA ALA A 280 30.52 -12.67 -29.12
C ALA A 280 29.29 -11.77 -29.27
N LEU A 281 29.10 -10.80 -28.36
CA LEU A 281 28.03 -9.81 -28.48
C LEU A 281 28.20 -8.98 -29.77
N PRO A 282 27.15 -8.82 -30.59
CA PRO A 282 27.20 -7.97 -31.77
C PRO A 282 27.62 -6.54 -31.43
N VAL A 283 28.42 -5.91 -32.29
CA VAL A 283 28.79 -4.50 -32.11
C VAL A 283 27.53 -3.65 -32.10
N GLY A 284 27.38 -2.81 -31.07
CA GLY A 284 26.21 -1.95 -30.88
C GLY A 284 25.02 -2.61 -30.19
N SER A 285 25.09 -3.89 -29.81
CA SER A 285 24.04 -4.53 -29.02
C SER A 285 23.91 -3.90 -27.64
N ALA A 286 22.69 -3.86 -27.09
CA ALA A 286 22.49 -3.54 -25.68
C ALA A 286 23.33 -4.47 -24.78
N PRO A 287 23.81 -3.99 -23.62
CA PRO A 287 24.57 -4.83 -22.72
C PRO A 287 23.68 -5.92 -22.11
N ILE A 288 24.29 -7.05 -21.74
CA ILE A 288 23.63 -8.02 -20.85
C ILE A 288 23.40 -7.31 -19.51
N THR A 289 22.19 -7.46 -18.95
CA THR A 289 21.89 -6.98 -17.60
C THR A 289 21.42 -8.12 -16.71
N LEU A 290 21.65 -7.97 -15.41
CA LEU A 290 21.13 -8.83 -14.36
C LEU A 290 20.19 -8.01 -13.49
N HIS A 291 19.15 -8.62 -12.96
CA HIS A 291 18.32 -7.97 -11.97
C HIS A 291 17.74 -8.94 -10.96
N ILE A 292 17.32 -8.39 -9.81
CA ILE A 292 16.69 -9.13 -8.72
C ILE A 292 15.29 -8.55 -8.49
N GLY A 293 14.28 -9.42 -8.58
CA GLY A 293 12.85 -9.11 -8.50
C GLY A 293 12.17 -9.21 -9.87
N GLY A 294 11.03 -9.92 -9.94
CA GLY A 294 10.27 -10.17 -11.17
C GLY A 294 9.26 -9.07 -11.52
N TRP A 295 9.57 -7.83 -11.16
CA TRP A 295 8.68 -6.67 -11.31
C TRP A 295 9.47 -5.43 -11.72
N THR A 296 8.82 -4.41 -12.29
CA THR A 296 9.49 -3.13 -12.69
C THR A 296 8.62 -1.90 -12.46
N ASP A 297 7.46 -2.12 -11.86
CA ASP A 297 6.50 -1.08 -11.54
C ASP A 297 7.07 -0.06 -10.55
N ASN A 298 6.82 1.20 -10.88
CA ASN A 298 7.04 2.32 -9.97
C ASN A 298 5.72 2.66 -9.28
N ILE A 299 5.39 1.88 -8.25
CA ILE A 299 4.14 2.07 -7.53
C ILE A 299 4.03 3.42 -6.81
N TYR A 300 5.11 4.22 -6.70
CA TYR A 300 4.99 5.60 -6.17
C TYR A 300 3.99 6.45 -6.97
N LYS A 301 3.83 6.17 -8.27
CA LYS A 301 3.02 7.00 -9.19
C LYS A 301 1.71 6.32 -9.61
N ASP A 302 1.70 4.99 -9.61
CA ASP A 302 0.64 4.21 -10.27
C ASP A 302 -0.39 3.65 -9.28
N ARG A 303 -0.16 3.79 -7.97
CA ARG A 303 -1.03 3.23 -6.93
C ARG A 303 -1.38 4.25 -5.86
N ALA A 304 -2.67 4.35 -5.56
CA ALA A 304 -3.19 5.12 -4.43
C ALA A 304 -3.03 4.41 -3.08
N GLU A 305 -2.48 3.19 -3.06
CA GLU A 305 -2.20 2.40 -1.85
C GLU A 305 -0.94 1.55 -2.08
N PHE A 306 -0.01 1.56 -1.13
CA PHE A 306 1.18 0.70 -1.19
C PHE A 306 0.94 -0.62 -0.46
N THR A 307 1.24 -1.76 -1.09
CA THR A 307 1.21 -3.08 -0.44
C THR A 307 2.61 -3.60 -0.09
N ARG A 308 3.63 -2.86 -0.52
CA ARG A 308 5.07 -3.13 -0.32
C ARG A 308 5.84 -1.82 -0.51
N LEU A 309 7.13 -1.82 -0.18
CA LEU A 309 7.97 -0.69 -0.54
C LEU A 309 8.03 -0.50 -2.07
N PRO A 310 8.03 0.75 -2.58
CA PRO A 310 8.11 0.97 -4.01
C PRO A 310 9.52 0.72 -4.58
N GLU A 311 9.60 0.48 -5.88
CA GLU A 311 10.86 0.32 -6.64
C GLU A 311 11.90 -0.64 -6.00
N MET A 312 11.49 -1.85 -5.65
CA MET A 312 12.37 -2.81 -4.97
C MET A 312 13.38 -3.50 -5.90
N VAL A 313 13.20 -3.39 -7.21
CA VAL A 313 14.07 -4.07 -8.19
C VAL A 313 15.35 -3.31 -8.39
N ARG A 314 16.43 -4.08 -8.54
CA ARG A 314 17.76 -3.56 -8.75
C ARG A 314 18.41 -4.19 -9.97
N PHE A 315 18.83 -3.33 -10.89
CA PHE A 315 19.47 -3.69 -12.16
C PHE A 315 20.99 -3.53 -12.07
N TYR A 316 21.70 -4.40 -12.77
CA TYR A 316 23.15 -4.45 -12.84
C TYR A 316 23.58 -4.70 -14.28
N THR A 317 24.32 -3.77 -14.86
CA THR A 317 24.95 -3.97 -16.17
C THR A 317 26.14 -4.91 -16.04
N VAL A 318 26.21 -5.93 -16.88
CA VAL A 318 27.35 -6.85 -16.92
C VAL A 318 28.49 -6.20 -17.71
N SER A 319 29.52 -5.74 -17.00
CA SER A 319 30.72 -5.13 -17.59
C SER A 319 31.92 -6.07 -17.65
N SER A 320 31.88 -7.19 -16.94
CA SER A 320 32.95 -8.20 -16.93
C SER A 320 32.39 -9.60 -16.70
N ALA A 321 33.21 -10.63 -16.93
CA ALA A 321 32.80 -12.02 -16.73
C ALA A 321 32.26 -12.29 -15.32
N ARG A 322 32.78 -11.61 -14.28
CA ARG A 322 32.34 -11.78 -12.90
C ARG A 322 31.60 -10.53 -12.43
N THR A 323 30.29 -10.65 -12.23
CA THR A 323 29.45 -9.56 -11.72
C THR A 323 28.90 -9.93 -10.35
N VAL A 324 29.05 -9.05 -9.36
CA VAL A 324 28.43 -9.20 -8.04
C VAL A 324 27.16 -8.37 -8.01
N ILE A 325 26.05 -9.00 -7.64
CA ILE A 325 24.71 -8.40 -7.54
C ILE A 325 24.15 -8.64 -6.14
N GLY A 326 23.11 -7.91 -5.75
CA GLY A 326 22.46 -8.08 -4.46
C GLY A 326 21.17 -7.28 -4.34
N SER A 327 20.33 -7.64 -3.38
CA SER A 327 19.10 -6.92 -3.06
C SER A 327 18.92 -6.87 -1.56
N ALA A 328 18.58 -5.70 -1.01
CA ALA A 328 18.21 -5.61 0.39
C ALA A 328 16.96 -6.44 0.70
N PHE A 329 16.07 -6.63 -0.29
CA PHE A 329 14.82 -7.38 -0.13
C PHE A 329 14.93 -8.86 -0.48
N GLY A 330 15.97 -9.23 -1.24
CA GLY A 330 16.00 -10.51 -1.94
C GLY A 330 15.10 -10.51 -3.17
N GLY A 331 14.98 -11.66 -3.84
CA GLY A 331 14.13 -11.80 -5.03
C GLY A 331 14.61 -12.87 -6.00
N LEU A 332 13.74 -13.22 -6.96
CA LEU A 332 14.09 -14.04 -8.12
C LEU A 332 15.18 -13.33 -8.95
N ILE A 333 16.13 -14.10 -9.46
CA ILE A 333 17.25 -13.58 -10.24
C ILE A 333 16.98 -13.79 -11.73
N TYR A 334 17.15 -12.73 -12.49
CA TYR A 334 16.93 -12.70 -13.94
C TYR A 334 18.18 -12.21 -14.67
N ILE A 335 18.31 -12.68 -15.89
CA ILE A 335 19.24 -12.16 -16.89
C ILE A 335 18.45 -11.61 -18.08
N THR A 336 18.81 -10.42 -18.54
CA THR A 336 18.30 -9.85 -19.78
C THR A 336 19.37 -9.99 -20.85
N LEU A 337 19.02 -10.69 -21.92
CA LEU A 337 19.87 -10.88 -23.08
C LEU A 337 19.47 -9.89 -24.17
N PRO A 338 20.43 -9.29 -24.89
CA PRO A 338 20.10 -8.42 -26.01
C PRO A 338 19.37 -9.19 -27.12
N GLU A 339 18.64 -8.45 -27.95
CA GLU A 339 18.01 -8.99 -29.16
C GLU A 339 19.04 -9.45 -30.21
N GLY A 340 18.63 -10.37 -31.07
CA GLY A 340 19.41 -10.78 -32.24
C GLY A 340 20.62 -11.68 -31.95
N LEU A 341 20.74 -12.27 -30.76
CA LEU A 341 21.79 -13.25 -30.49
C LEU A 341 21.57 -14.50 -31.37
N LYS A 342 22.66 -15.03 -31.92
CA LYS A 342 22.69 -16.24 -32.75
C LYS A 342 23.84 -17.15 -32.31
N LEU A 343 23.80 -17.58 -31.06
CA LEU A 343 24.80 -18.43 -30.43
C LEU A 343 24.15 -19.73 -29.95
N ALA A 344 24.98 -20.74 -29.68
CA ALA A 344 24.54 -21.90 -28.91
C ALA A 344 24.19 -21.48 -27.47
N ASP A 345 23.29 -22.22 -26.84
CA ASP A 345 22.96 -22.01 -25.42
C ASP A 345 24.23 -22.01 -24.56
N GLN A 346 24.30 -21.04 -23.67
CA GLN A 346 25.46 -20.84 -22.81
C GLN A 346 25.15 -21.33 -21.40
N THR A 347 26.18 -21.70 -20.65
CA THR A 347 26.04 -22.00 -19.22
C THR A 347 26.76 -20.95 -18.40
N ILE A 348 26.03 -20.31 -17.49
CA ILE A 348 26.58 -19.39 -16.50
C ILE A 348 26.70 -20.10 -15.14
N THR A 349 27.56 -19.58 -14.28
CA THR A 349 27.70 -20.04 -12.89
C THR A 349 27.22 -18.96 -11.95
N VAL A 350 26.39 -19.32 -10.97
CA VAL A 350 25.87 -18.41 -9.94
C VAL A 350 26.23 -18.96 -8.57
N THR A 351 26.81 -18.14 -7.70
CA THR A 351 27.15 -18.50 -6.31
C THR A 351 26.51 -17.53 -5.32
N GLY A 352 26.21 -17.98 -4.10
CA GLY A 352 25.55 -17.14 -3.08
C GLY A 352 24.02 -17.04 -3.21
N ALA A 353 23.42 -17.78 -4.14
CA ALA A 353 21.96 -17.86 -4.33
C ALA A 353 21.39 -19.18 -3.79
N ILE A 354 20.06 -19.26 -3.65
CA ILE A 354 19.31 -20.47 -3.30
C ILE A 354 18.40 -20.89 -4.47
N LYS A 355 17.93 -22.15 -4.47
CA LYS A 355 16.99 -22.61 -5.51
C LYS A 355 15.61 -22.00 -5.34
N ALA A 356 15.06 -21.48 -6.44
CA ALA A 356 13.64 -21.13 -6.53
C ALA A 356 12.85 -22.28 -7.20
N PRO A 357 11.63 -22.58 -6.76
CA PRO A 357 10.83 -23.62 -7.39
C PRO A 357 10.45 -23.18 -8.81
N VAL A 358 10.80 -24.00 -9.82
CA VAL A 358 10.45 -23.74 -11.22
C VAL A 358 9.70 -24.96 -11.75
N MET A 359 8.46 -24.74 -12.17
CA MET A 359 7.64 -25.74 -12.85
C MET A 359 7.76 -25.52 -14.36
N THR A 360 8.04 -26.58 -15.12
CA THR A 360 8.09 -26.54 -16.59
C THR A 360 7.07 -27.50 -17.20
N GLU A 361 6.68 -27.24 -18.45
CA GLU A 361 5.85 -28.17 -19.25
C GLU A 361 6.40 -29.62 -19.19
N GLY A 362 5.50 -30.59 -19.06
CA GLY A 362 5.83 -32.02 -19.06
C GLY A 362 6.39 -32.57 -17.75
N MET A 363 6.51 -31.77 -16.68
CA MET A 363 6.86 -32.31 -15.36
C MET A 363 5.75 -33.24 -14.84
N THR A 364 6.16 -34.34 -14.20
CA THR A 364 5.26 -35.22 -13.44
C THR A 364 5.02 -34.67 -12.03
N ALA A 365 3.91 -35.05 -11.40
CA ALA A 365 3.62 -34.69 -10.00
C ALA A 365 4.78 -35.04 -9.04
N LYS A 366 5.44 -36.19 -9.26
CA LYS A 366 6.60 -36.62 -8.45
C LYS A 366 7.81 -35.70 -8.64
N GLN A 367 8.11 -35.30 -9.87
CA GLN A 367 9.20 -34.35 -10.16
C GLN A 367 8.91 -32.99 -9.54
N TRP A 368 7.66 -32.51 -9.66
CA TRP A 368 7.25 -31.25 -9.09
C TRP A 368 7.35 -31.22 -7.56
N ALA A 369 6.87 -32.28 -6.88
CA ALA A 369 7.01 -32.42 -5.44
C ALA A 369 8.50 -32.39 -5.01
N ALA A 370 9.39 -33.03 -5.77
CA ALA A 370 10.83 -32.99 -5.50
C ALA A 370 11.43 -31.58 -5.69
N VAL A 371 10.98 -30.82 -6.71
CA VAL A 371 11.38 -29.43 -6.91
C VAL A 371 10.95 -28.56 -5.74
N LEU A 372 9.70 -28.66 -5.30
CA LEU A 372 9.15 -27.89 -4.17
C LEU A 372 9.86 -28.20 -2.84
N ALA A 373 10.28 -29.45 -2.63
CA ALA A 373 11.02 -29.88 -1.45
C ALA A 373 12.47 -29.35 -1.46
N ALA A 374 13.11 -29.30 -2.63
CA ALA A 374 14.49 -28.87 -2.80
C ALA A 374 14.69 -27.35 -2.96
N SER A 375 13.59 -26.59 -3.06
CA SER A 375 13.62 -25.16 -3.40
C SER A 375 13.00 -24.30 -2.29
N PRO A 376 13.82 -23.73 -1.40
CA PRO A 376 13.34 -23.00 -0.23
C PRO A 376 12.93 -21.55 -0.51
N ALA A 377 13.12 -21.02 -1.73
CA ALA A 377 12.76 -19.64 -2.03
C ALA A 377 11.25 -19.40 -1.84
N PRO A 378 10.85 -18.22 -1.34
CA PRO A 378 9.45 -17.89 -1.08
C PRO A 378 8.63 -17.64 -2.36
N TRP A 379 9.29 -17.44 -3.50
CA TRP A 379 8.66 -17.32 -4.81
C TRP A 379 9.33 -18.23 -5.81
N GLY A 380 8.57 -18.60 -6.84
CA GLY A 380 9.05 -19.38 -7.96
C GLY A 380 8.32 -19.02 -9.25
N GLU A 381 8.49 -19.86 -10.26
CA GLU A 381 7.96 -19.62 -11.60
C GLU A 381 7.29 -20.85 -12.20
N VAL A 382 6.22 -20.62 -12.95
CA VAL A 382 5.66 -21.56 -13.92
C VAL A 382 6.10 -21.11 -15.30
N VAL A 383 6.86 -21.95 -16.00
CA VAL A 383 7.48 -21.64 -17.28
C VAL A 383 6.91 -22.54 -18.37
N THR A 384 6.26 -21.92 -19.33
CA THR A 384 5.73 -22.56 -20.54
C THR A 384 6.44 -22.02 -21.78
N SER A 385 6.17 -22.62 -22.93
CA SER A 385 6.65 -22.13 -24.22
C SER A 385 6.11 -20.73 -24.59
N LYS A 386 5.01 -20.28 -23.96
CA LYS A 386 4.29 -19.05 -24.32
C LYS A 386 4.21 -18.00 -23.21
N LEU A 387 4.29 -18.44 -21.96
CA LEU A 387 4.04 -17.62 -20.77
C LEU A 387 4.91 -18.06 -19.61
N VAL A 388 5.45 -17.08 -18.87
CA VAL A 388 6.08 -17.27 -17.57
C VAL A 388 5.24 -16.56 -16.53
N ILE A 389 4.90 -17.25 -15.43
CA ILE A 389 4.18 -16.69 -14.29
C ILE A 389 5.07 -16.81 -13.06
N SER A 390 5.46 -15.69 -12.47
CA SER A 390 6.11 -15.67 -11.15
C SER A 390 5.06 -15.54 -10.06
N THR A 391 5.09 -16.40 -9.05
CA THR A 391 4.03 -16.45 -8.01
C THR A 391 4.58 -16.97 -6.67
N PRO A 392 3.95 -16.65 -5.52
CA PRO A 392 4.39 -17.16 -4.22
C PRO A 392 4.46 -18.68 -4.19
N ARG A 393 5.41 -19.21 -3.41
CA ARG A 393 5.59 -20.64 -3.16
C ARG A 393 4.34 -21.27 -2.56
N SER A 394 3.58 -20.51 -1.75
CA SER A 394 2.30 -20.97 -1.19
C SER A 394 1.28 -21.30 -2.27
N SER A 395 1.17 -20.48 -3.32
CA SER A 395 0.33 -20.76 -4.50
C SER A 395 0.89 -21.91 -5.35
N LEU A 396 2.21 -21.97 -5.53
CA LEU A 396 2.85 -23.10 -6.24
C LEU A 396 2.59 -24.44 -5.56
N ALA A 397 2.58 -24.46 -4.22
CA ALA A 397 2.35 -25.66 -3.43
C ALA A 397 0.92 -26.22 -3.55
N THR A 398 -0.05 -25.44 -4.05
CA THR A 398 -1.42 -25.94 -4.31
C THR A 398 -1.54 -26.70 -5.63
N VAL A 399 -0.53 -26.67 -6.49
CA VAL A 399 -0.53 -27.38 -7.78
C VAL A 399 -0.21 -28.85 -7.54
N THR A 400 -1.23 -29.71 -7.60
CA THR A 400 -1.11 -31.16 -7.37
C THR A 400 -0.86 -31.96 -8.64
N ASP A 401 -1.32 -31.46 -9.79
CA ASP A 401 -1.04 -32.03 -11.11
C ASP A 401 -0.38 -30.98 -12.02
N PRO A 402 0.95 -31.06 -12.21
CA PRO A 402 1.70 -30.12 -13.05
C PRO A 402 1.62 -30.43 -14.55
N VAL A 403 0.84 -31.43 -14.98
CA VAL A 403 0.61 -31.71 -16.40
C VAL A 403 -0.24 -30.58 -16.99
N LEU A 404 0.43 -29.53 -17.42
CA LEU A 404 -0.10 -28.50 -18.29
C LEU A 404 -0.43 -29.18 -19.63
N LYS A 405 -1.72 -29.52 -19.84
CA LYS A 405 -2.20 -30.11 -21.10
C LYS A 405 -2.16 -29.13 -22.25
#